data_AF-A0AAV6CHM9-F1
#
_entry.id   AF-A0AAV6CHM9-F1
#
_cell.length_a   1.000
_cell.length_b   1.000
_cell.length_c   1.000
_cell.angle_alpha   90.00
_cell.angle_beta   90.00
_cell.angle_gamma   90.00
#
_symmetry.space_group_name_H-M   'P 1'
#
loop_
_entity.id
_entity.type
_entity.pdbx_description
1 polymer ?
#
loop_
_entity_poly.entity_id
_entity_poly.type
_entity_poly.pdbx_seq_one_letter_code
_entity_poly.pdbx_strand_id
1 'polypeptide(L)'
;MHLSNVLIKFAVLAFLMATTFGQGTNSPGSASTNHIIVIPNPIGDPIEPFNRAMWSLNKGIMVGAIEPTAKVYRFLTCDEFRDGVRNVGDNLGFPTRLVNNALQGRWSGARDESYRFLCNTVLGVGGFFDVAGKKFDIEPSPADFGQTFGTWGWKPKVYVMLPLLGPSNERDMVGSVGDRFVNPLSYFEPYSYIPNVVTYNNLAHRSDHFIRLASQQHDPYFLLRYAWTIRRNAKPVPLKLADGEQQDRPSLETLQSVFFTAKDPEFVRRAKTSDVRIPATGRELPYTTWLQKGPAPLVFLLPGMGAHRFSGGTVALAELLYNSGRSVVVVSSGYNHEFLARASTAAVPGYAPVDVQDMLNALRAVNDDLTKEGRARVTQKALIGYSMGGFQTLQVAALLDRAPTNDFRFDRYIAIDTPVSLAHGIEALDDHFRAALEWPPEQRTERIGQTFLKVAALTEGTMKLNTDTQLPFSAQESKFLIGLAFKLHLRDIIYLTQSRTNLGVLKEPVRKWRREEVYEEILQYSFAEYLQKFVVPYYRQRGLDLNAPEEFQRAVDIRAHRQVLAGQRDVRVIVNANDILLKPEDVQWLEKTFDAKRLKIFPAGGHLGNLGQPEVQEVILQGLAGL
;
A
#
# COMPACT_ATOMS: atom_id res chain seq x y z
N MET A 1 -12.76 -19.64 -2.83
CA MET A 1 -13.09 -18.82 -1.62
C MET A 1 -12.02 -17.78 -1.19
N HIS A 2 -10.82 -17.70 -1.80
CA HIS A 2 -9.68 -16.96 -1.21
C HIS A 2 -8.97 -15.97 -2.15
N LEU A 3 -9.69 -15.16 -2.93
CA LEU A 3 -9.05 -14.12 -3.76
C LEU A 3 -9.74 -12.74 -3.70
N SER A 4 -11.02 -12.69 -3.31
CA SER A 4 -11.80 -11.46 -3.11
C SER A 4 -11.36 -10.69 -1.87
N ASN A 5 -11.14 -11.40 -0.75
CA ASN A 5 -10.51 -10.85 0.45
C ASN A 5 -9.01 -10.57 0.26
N VAL A 6 -8.37 -11.26 -0.68
CA VAL A 6 -6.91 -11.19 -0.85
C VAL A 6 -6.47 -9.87 -1.43
N LEU A 7 -7.29 -9.16 -2.24
CA LEU A 7 -6.86 -7.87 -2.80
C LEU A 7 -7.13 -6.65 -1.89
N ILE A 8 -8.14 -6.71 -1.02
CA ILE A 8 -8.31 -5.76 0.09
C ILE A 8 -7.22 -6.02 1.14
N LYS A 9 -6.88 -7.30 1.37
CA LYS A 9 -5.75 -7.70 2.20
C LYS A 9 -4.38 -7.54 1.51
N PHE A 10 -4.34 -7.39 0.18
CA PHE A 10 -3.17 -6.93 -0.57
C PHE A 10 -2.92 -5.46 -0.32
N ALA A 11 -3.83 -4.67 0.28
CA ALA A 11 -3.45 -3.33 0.77
C ALA A 11 -2.55 -3.46 2.01
N VAL A 12 -2.81 -4.42 2.89
CA VAL A 12 -1.94 -4.80 4.01
C VAL A 12 -0.62 -5.38 3.47
N LEU A 13 -0.69 -6.21 2.43
CA LEU A 13 0.47 -6.73 1.70
C LEU A 13 1.20 -5.69 0.83
N ALA A 14 0.55 -4.67 0.29
CA ALA A 14 1.18 -3.62 -0.50
C ALA A 14 1.76 -2.52 0.39
N PHE A 15 1.21 -2.39 1.60
CA PHE A 15 1.75 -1.63 2.71
C PHE A 15 2.92 -2.37 3.39
N LEU A 16 2.90 -3.71 3.46
CA LEU A 16 3.94 -4.54 4.11
C LEU A 16 4.96 -5.21 3.18
N MET A 17 4.66 -5.44 1.89
CA MET A 17 5.50 -6.18 0.91
C MET A 17 6.02 -5.35 -0.25
N ALA A 18 6.08 -4.02 -0.19
CA ALA A 18 6.88 -3.33 -1.21
C ALA A 18 8.41 -3.66 -1.13
N THR A 19 8.82 -4.68 -0.38
CA THR A 19 10.15 -5.20 0.04
C THR A 19 10.24 -6.60 -0.50
N THR A 20 11.29 -7.09 -1.17
CA THR A 20 12.69 -7.18 -0.74
C THR A 20 13.66 -7.61 -1.86
N PHE A 21 14.98 -7.58 -1.58
CA PHE A 21 15.99 -8.49 -2.18
C PHE A 21 17.15 -8.82 -1.20
N GLY A 22 17.74 -10.02 -1.31
CA GLY A 22 19.15 -10.23 -1.69
C GLY A 22 19.99 -11.26 -0.89
N GLN A 23 20.10 -12.54 -1.30
CA GLN A 23 21.26 -13.41 -0.96
C GLN A 23 22.37 -13.24 -1.99
N GLY A 24 23.54 -12.74 -1.56
CA GLY A 24 24.78 -12.70 -2.33
C GLY A 24 25.68 -13.91 -2.04
N THR A 25 26.30 -14.45 -3.07
CA THR A 25 27.39 -15.42 -3.00
C THR A 25 28.71 -14.76 -2.59
N ASN A 26 29.48 -15.45 -1.74
CA ASN A 26 30.78 -15.01 -1.22
C ASN A 26 31.77 -14.50 -2.30
N SER A 27 32.37 -13.33 -2.05
CA SER A 27 33.72 -12.97 -2.50
C SER A 27 34.33 -12.00 -1.47
N PRO A 28 35.59 -12.20 -1.03
CA PRO A 28 36.18 -11.42 0.05
C PRO A 28 36.89 -10.18 -0.49
N GLY A 29 36.58 -8.99 0.06
CA GLY A 29 37.33 -7.78 -0.25
C GLY A 29 36.78 -6.49 0.37
N SER A 30 37.54 -5.93 1.31
CA SER A 30 37.53 -4.58 1.89
C SER A 30 36.36 -4.13 2.79
N ALA A 31 36.67 -4.20 4.09
CA ALA A 31 36.18 -3.48 5.26
C ALA A 31 35.38 -2.16 5.08
N SER A 32 34.08 -2.25 5.39
CA SER A 32 33.38 -1.44 6.41
C SER A 32 32.17 -2.25 6.87
N THR A 33 32.18 -2.76 8.10
CA THR A 33 31.10 -3.61 8.65
C THR A 33 29.84 -2.78 8.96
N ASN A 34 29.09 -2.41 7.92
CA ASN A 34 27.68 -2.08 8.06
C ASN A 34 26.89 -3.40 7.94
N HIS A 35 26.15 -3.77 8.98
CA HIS A 35 25.34 -5.00 8.96
C HIS A 35 24.18 -4.84 7.97
N ILE A 36 24.30 -5.42 6.78
CA ILE A 36 23.28 -5.40 5.73
C ILE A 36 22.07 -6.22 6.19
N ILE A 37 20.88 -5.62 6.15
CA ILE A 37 19.62 -6.35 6.37
C ILE A 37 19.23 -7.00 5.05
N VAL A 38 19.36 -8.32 5.01
CA VAL A 38 18.96 -9.14 3.86
C VAL A 38 17.51 -9.56 4.04
N ILE A 39 16.68 -9.20 3.08
CA ILE A 39 15.24 -9.46 3.13
C ILE A 39 14.91 -10.51 2.01
N PRO A 40 14.07 -11.54 2.24
CA PRO A 40 14.06 -12.79 1.46
C PRO A 40 13.83 -12.68 -0.05
N ASN A 41 14.73 -13.24 -0.87
CA ASN A 41 14.66 -13.10 -2.33
C ASN A 41 13.39 -13.65 -3.01
N PRO A 42 12.80 -12.91 -3.97
CA PRO A 42 11.86 -13.52 -4.90
C PRO A 42 12.58 -14.52 -5.82
N ILE A 43 11.84 -15.35 -6.55
CA ILE A 43 12.42 -16.22 -7.58
C ILE A 43 13.10 -15.32 -8.61
N GLY A 44 14.32 -15.69 -9.03
CA GLY A 44 15.15 -14.88 -9.93
C GLY A 44 14.45 -14.58 -11.26
N ASP A 45 14.71 -13.41 -11.83
CA ASP A 45 14.04 -12.92 -13.04
C ASP A 45 15.04 -12.58 -14.16
N PRO A 46 15.71 -13.59 -14.72
CA PRO A 46 16.70 -13.38 -15.77
C PRO A 46 16.12 -12.73 -17.04
N ILE A 47 14.80 -12.88 -17.23
CA ILE A 47 14.04 -12.37 -18.37
C ILE A 47 13.11 -11.19 -17.99
N GLU A 48 13.52 -10.38 -17.00
CA GLU A 48 12.76 -9.22 -16.50
C GLU A 48 12.16 -8.32 -17.61
N PRO A 49 12.87 -8.00 -18.71
CA PRO A 49 12.29 -7.21 -19.79
C PRO A 49 11.05 -7.85 -20.42
N PHE A 50 11.09 -9.16 -20.66
CA PHE A 50 9.94 -9.91 -21.19
C PHE A 50 8.80 -9.94 -20.18
N ASN A 51 9.11 -10.22 -18.91
CA ASN A 51 8.09 -10.33 -17.87
C ASN A 51 7.39 -8.98 -17.60
N ARG A 52 8.13 -7.86 -17.64
CA ARG A 52 7.55 -6.51 -17.57
C ARG A 52 6.71 -6.15 -18.79
N ALA A 53 7.09 -6.64 -19.99
CA ALA A 53 6.27 -6.47 -21.19
C ALA A 53 4.95 -7.26 -21.07
N MET A 54 4.99 -8.51 -20.60
CA MET A 54 3.79 -9.32 -20.36
C MET A 54 2.93 -8.73 -19.25
N TRP A 55 3.52 -8.17 -18.19
CA TRP A 55 2.80 -7.42 -17.17
C TRP A 55 2.05 -6.22 -17.79
N SER A 56 2.71 -5.48 -18.67
CA SER A 56 2.11 -4.32 -19.34
C SER A 56 0.95 -4.74 -20.24
N LEU A 57 1.09 -5.86 -20.97
CA LEU A 57 0.02 -6.48 -21.76
C LEU A 57 -1.17 -6.87 -20.86
N ASN A 58 -0.92 -7.61 -19.78
CA ASN A 58 -1.93 -8.06 -18.83
C ASN A 58 -2.69 -6.88 -18.22
N LYS A 59 -1.97 -5.83 -17.80
CA LYS A 59 -2.55 -4.60 -17.28
C LYS A 59 -3.40 -3.90 -18.34
N GLY A 60 -2.90 -3.80 -19.58
CA GLY A 60 -3.63 -3.20 -20.70
C GLY A 60 -4.95 -3.91 -20.99
N ILE A 61 -4.94 -5.25 -21.04
CA ILE A 61 -6.16 -6.05 -21.24
C ILE A 61 -7.12 -5.92 -20.06
N MET A 62 -6.59 -5.92 -18.83
CA MET A 62 -7.42 -5.75 -17.63
C MET A 62 -8.15 -4.40 -17.64
N VAL A 63 -7.45 -3.31 -17.97
CA VAL A 63 -8.00 -1.96 -17.99
C VAL A 63 -8.91 -1.72 -19.20
N GLY A 64 -8.48 -2.17 -20.39
CA GLY A 64 -9.13 -1.84 -21.66
C GLY A 64 -10.27 -2.77 -22.07
N ALA A 65 -10.27 -4.02 -21.62
CA ALA A 65 -11.28 -5.02 -22.01
C ALA A 65 -12.02 -5.59 -20.80
N ILE A 66 -11.29 -6.16 -19.83
CA ILE A 66 -11.92 -6.90 -18.71
C ILE A 66 -12.73 -5.98 -17.80
N GLU A 67 -12.18 -4.86 -17.32
CA GLU A 67 -12.89 -3.98 -16.39
C GLU A 67 -14.18 -3.37 -16.99
N PRO A 68 -14.19 -2.86 -18.24
CA PRO A 68 -15.43 -2.39 -18.87
C PRO A 68 -16.51 -3.47 -18.96
N THR A 69 -16.17 -4.69 -19.42
CA THR A 69 -17.15 -5.78 -19.52
C THR A 69 -17.53 -6.33 -18.14
N ALA A 70 -16.61 -6.28 -17.17
CA ALA A 70 -16.87 -6.67 -15.79
C ALA A 70 -17.86 -5.72 -15.10
N LYS A 71 -17.81 -4.40 -15.38
CA LYS A 71 -18.83 -3.46 -14.89
C LYS A 71 -20.22 -3.82 -15.39
N VAL A 72 -20.35 -4.14 -16.68
CA VAL A 72 -21.63 -4.59 -17.27
C VAL A 72 -22.05 -5.92 -16.65
N TYR A 73 -21.14 -6.87 -16.51
CA TYR A 73 -21.42 -8.18 -15.91
C TYR A 73 -21.91 -8.05 -14.46
N ARG A 74 -21.27 -7.22 -13.63
CA ARG A 74 -21.70 -6.92 -12.25
C ARG A 74 -23.02 -6.17 -12.19
N PHE A 75 -23.31 -5.33 -13.19
CA PHE A 75 -24.61 -4.66 -13.31
C PHE A 75 -25.74 -5.64 -13.65
N LEU A 76 -25.47 -6.63 -14.50
CA LEU A 76 -26.47 -7.62 -14.94
C LEU A 76 -26.64 -8.79 -13.96
N THR A 77 -25.69 -9.02 -13.04
CA THR A 77 -25.67 -10.21 -12.18
C THR A 77 -25.48 -9.88 -10.70
N CYS A 78 -26.24 -10.56 -9.84
CA CYS A 78 -26.08 -10.46 -8.39
C CYS A 78 -24.83 -11.20 -7.89
N ASP A 79 -24.38 -10.87 -6.68
CA ASP A 79 -23.19 -11.47 -6.06
C ASP A 79 -23.36 -12.98 -5.84
N GLU A 80 -24.57 -13.44 -5.49
CA GLU A 80 -24.87 -14.86 -5.27
C GLU A 80 -24.67 -15.68 -6.54
N PHE A 81 -25.05 -15.14 -7.70
CA PHE A 81 -24.84 -15.80 -8.97
C PHE A 81 -23.35 -15.93 -9.30
N ARG A 82 -22.60 -14.85 -9.13
CA ARG A 82 -21.14 -14.82 -9.38
C ARG A 82 -20.38 -15.75 -8.44
N ASP A 83 -20.77 -15.79 -7.17
CA ASP A 83 -20.26 -16.75 -6.20
C ASP A 83 -20.61 -18.20 -6.58
N GLY A 84 -21.84 -18.44 -7.05
CA GLY A 84 -22.28 -19.75 -7.53
C GLY A 84 -21.48 -20.25 -8.72
N VAL A 85 -21.25 -19.40 -9.74
CA VAL A 85 -20.39 -19.74 -10.89
C VAL A 85 -18.97 -20.10 -10.44
N ARG A 86 -18.42 -19.36 -9.48
CA ARG A 86 -17.11 -19.67 -8.90
C ARG A 86 -17.12 -21.03 -8.21
N ASN A 87 -18.14 -21.32 -7.39
CA ASN A 87 -18.23 -22.57 -6.65
C ASN A 87 -18.39 -23.78 -7.60
N VAL A 88 -19.16 -23.65 -8.68
CA VAL A 88 -19.27 -24.69 -9.72
C VAL A 88 -17.90 -24.95 -10.33
N GLY A 89 -17.16 -23.90 -10.70
CA GLY A 89 -15.79 -24.03 -11.21
C GLY A 89 -14.84 -24.72 -10.23
N ASP A 90 -14.86 -24.30 -8.97
CA ASP A 90 -14.07 -24.91 -7.88
C ASP A 90 -14.45 -26.39 -7.73
N ASN A 91 -15.75 -26.73 -7.75
CA ASN A 91 -16.24 -28.10 -7.64
C ASN A 91 -15.80 -28.98 -8.83
N LEU A 92 -15.92 -28.48 -10.06
CA LEU A 92 -15.51 -29.20 -11.27
C LEU A 92 -13.98 -29.39 -11.37
N GLY A 93 -13.19 -28.52 -10.74
CA GLY A 93 -11.74 -28.67 -10.61
C GLY A 93 -11.29 -29.75 -9.62
N PHE A 94 -12.22 -30.49 -9.00
CA PHE A 94 -11.95 -31.54 -8.03
C PHE A 94 -10.93 -32.61 -8.50
N PRO A 95 -11.02 -33.17 -9.73
CA PRO A 95 -10.11 -34.25 -10.15
C PRO A 95 -8.63 -33.84 -10.09
N THR A 96 -8.30 -32.62 -10.50
CA THR A 96 -6.94 -32.07 -10.41
C THR A 96 -6.46 -32.06 -8.95
N ARG A 97 -7.31 -31.63 -8.01
CA ARG A 97 -6.95 -31.57 -6.59
C ARG A 97 -6.85 -32.95 -5.96
N LEU A 98 -7.71 -33.88 -6.32
CA LEU A 98 -7.66 -35.27 -5.85
C LEU A 98 -6.33 -35.92 -6.24
N VAL A 99 -6.01 -35.89 -7.54
CA VAL A 99 -4.79 -36.50 -8.09
C VAL A 99 -3.56 -35.87 -7.44
N ASN A 100 -3.49 -34.54 -7.38
CA ASN A 100 -2.32 -33.86 -6.81
C ASN A 100 -2.18 -34.07 -5.30
N ASN A 101 -3.27 -34.10 -4.53
CA ASN A 101 -3.18 -34.45 -3.11
C ASN A 101 -2.66 -35.88 -2.91
N ALA A 102 -3.11 -36.84 -3.72
CA ALA A 102 -2.61 -38.21 -3.68
C ALA A 102 -1.12 -38.30 -4.05
N LEU A 103 -0.70 -37.63 -5.14
CA LEU A 103 0.70 -37.58 -5.59
C LEU A 103 1.63 -36.87 -4.58
N GLN A 104 1.11 -35.94 -3.80
CA GLN A 104 1.81 -35.27 -2.71
C GLN A 104 1.80 -36.07 -1.40
N GLY A 105 1.12 -37.23 -1.35
CA GLY A 105 0.97 -38.05 -0.13
C GLY A 105 0.02 -37.46 0.91
N ARG A 106 -0.78 -36.45 0.56
CA ARG A 106 -1.74 -35.76 1.44
C ARG A 106 -3.10 -36.47 1.41
N TRP A 107 -3.16 -37.67 1.99
CA TRP A 107 -4.37 -38.50 2.00
C TRP A 107 -5.58 -37.85 2.66
N SER A 108 -5.37 -37.09 3.75
CA SER A 108 -6.43 -36.30 4.38
C SER A 108 -6.98 -35.23 3.44
N GLY A 109 -6.11 -34.51 2.73
CA GLY A 109 -6.52 -33.53 1.73
C GLY A 109 -7.29 -34.14 0.56
N ALA A 110 -6.86 -35.30 0.05
CA ALA A 110 -7.56 -36.05 -0.98
C ALA A 110 -8.98 -36.49 -0.53
N ARG A 111 -9.09 -36.96 0.71
CA ARG A 111 -10.36 -37.32 1.35
C ARG A 111 -11.27 -36.10 1.49
N ASP A 112 -10.75 -35.00 2.03
CA ASP A 112 -11.54 -33.79 2.30
C ASP A 112 -12.05 -33.16 1.00
N GLU A 113 -11.21 -33.09 -0.05
CA GLU A 113 -11.64 -32.67 -1.39
C GLU A 113 -12.72 -33.59 -1.98
N SER A 114 -12.64 -34.90 -1.75
CA SER A 114 -13.65 -35.86 -2.22
C SER A 114 -14.99 -35.64 -1.52
N TYR A 115 -14.97 -35.43 -0.20
CA TYR A 115 -16.18 -35.09 0.55
C TYR A 115 -16.76 -33.75 0.13
N ARG A 116 -15.92 -32.72 -0.09
CA ARG A 116 -16.37 -31.43 -0.61
C ARG A 116 -17.05 -31.59 -1.95
N PHE A 117 -16.44 -32.34 -2.88
CA PHE A 117 -17.01 -32.60 -4.20
C PHE A 117 -18.38 -33.29 -4.11
N LEU A 118 -18.48 -34.39 -3.35
CA LEU A 118 -19.73 -35.13 -3.19
C LEU A 118 -20.82 -34.27 -2.54
N CYS A 119 -20.49 -33.60 -1.44
CA CYS A 119 -21.42 -32.75 -0.69
C CYS A 119 -21.92 -31.58 -1.54
N ASN A 120 -21.02 -30.85 -2.20
CA ASN A 120 -21.38 -29.69 -3.00
C ASN A 120 -22.12 -30.10 -4.29
N THR A 121 -21.79 -31.25 -4.88
CA THR A 121 -22.53 -31.77 -6.04
C THR A 121 -23.95 -32.18 -5.68
N VAL A 122 -24.14 -32.92 -4.58
CA VAL A 122 -25.44 -33.49 -4.18
C VAL A 122 -26.31 -32.45 -3.46
N LEU A 123 -25.79 -31.83 -2.42
CA LEU A 123 -26.53 -30.88 -1.56
C LEU A 123 -26.40 -29.44 -2.03
N GLY A 124 -25.30 -29.12 -2.71
CA GLY A 124 -25.01 -27.77 -3.22
C GLY A 124 -25.52 -27.51 -4.64
N VAL A 125 -26.39 -28.36 -5.18
CA VAL A 125 -26.98 -28.24 -6.52
C VAL A 125 -25.88 -28.17 -7.61
N GLY A 126 -25.16 -29.28 -7.79
CA GLY A 126 -24.09 -29.37 -8.80
C GLY A 126 -22.85 -28.53 -8.49
N GLY A 127 -22.67 -28.11 -7.23
CA GLY A 127 -21.56 -27.29 -6.79
C GLY A 127 -21.84 -25.80 -6.76
N PHE A 128 -23.06 -25.34 -7.05
CA PHE A 128 -23.42 -23.93 -7.00
C PHE A 128 -23.33 -23.34 -5.59
N PHE A 129 -23.70 -24.11 -4.57
CA PHE A 129 -23.56 -23.73 -3.17
C PHE A 129 -22.44 -24.53 -2.49
N ASP A 130 -21.53 -23.84 -1.79
CA ASP A 130 -20.51 -24.48 -0.94
C ASP A 130 -21.12 -24.94 0.40
N VAL A 131 -21.84 -26.06 0.37
CA VAL A 131 -22.47 -26.68 1.54
C VAL A 131 -21.42 -27.33 2.45
N ALA A 132 -20.39 -27.93 1.86
CA ALA A 132 -19.30 -28.60 2.57
C ALA A 132 -18.57 -27.66 3.52
N GLY A 133 -18.18 -26.47 3.04
CA GLY A 133 -17.54 -25.46 3.89
C GLY A 133 -18.51 -24.85 4.89
N LYS A 134 -19.71 -24.44 4.45
CA LYS A 134 -20.62 -23.64 5.29
C LYS A 134 -21.37 -24.42 6.36
N LYS A 135 -21.66 -25.71 6.14
CA LYS A 135 -22.46 -26.53 7.08
C LYS A 135 -21.66 -27.62 7.78
N PHE A 136 -20.61 -28.11 7.13
CA PHE A 136 -19.83 -29.25 7.62
C PHE A 136 -18.39 -28.87 8.01
N ASP A 137 -18.02 -27.59 7.86
CA ASP A 137 -16.70 -27.04 8.22
C ASP A 137 -15.53 -27.80 7.58
N ILE A 138 -15.75 -28.36 6.38
CA ILE A 138 -14.72 -29.10 5.65
C ILE A 138 -13.89 -28.09 4.87
N GLU A 139 -12.72 -27.71 5.36
CA GLU A 139 -11.84 -26.76 4.68
C GLU A 139 -11.31 -27.31 3.33
N PRO A 140 -11.09 -26.45 2.32
CA PRO A 140 -10.52 -26.87 1.05
C PRO A 140 -9.03 -27.24 1.20
N SER A 141 -8.59 -28.22 0.43
CA SER A 141 -7.19 -28.66 0.32
C SER A 141 -6.68 -28.44 -1.11
N PRO A 142 -6.33 -27.18 -1.48
CA PRO A 142 -5.88 -26.86 -2.82
C PRO A 142 -4.59 -27.63 -3.16
N ALA A 143 -4.58 -28.23 -4.35
CA ALA A 143 -3.46 -29.00 -4.88
C ALA A 143 -3.37 -28.84 -6.40
N ASP A 144 -2.17 -28.57 -6.90
CA ASP A 144 -1.85 -28.46 -8.32
C ASP A 144 -0.52 -29.16 -8.64
N PHE A 145 -0.24 -29.43 -9.92
CA PHE A 145 0.98 -30.14 -10.32
C PHE A 145 2.25 -29.34 -10.03
N GLY A 146 2.20 -28.02 -10.01
CA GLY A 146 3.34 -27.19 -9.60
C GLY A 146 3.74 -27.45 -8.15
N GLN A 147 2.76 -27.59 -7.24
CA GLN A 147 3.00 -27.99 -5.85
C GLN A 147 3.50 -29.42 -5.76
N THR A 148 2.94 -30.34 -6.55
CA THR A 148 3.38 -31.74 -6.62
C THR A 148 4.85 -31.85 -7.00
N PHE A 149 5.27 -31.17 -8.07
CA PHE A 149 6.69 -31.10 -8.45
C PHE A 149 7.56 -30.46 -7.36
N GLY A 150 7.02 -29.46 -6.65
CA GLY A 150 7.68 -28.87 -5.48
C GLY A 150 7.91 -29.87 -4.36
N THR A 151 6.90 -30.68 -4.02
CA THR A 151 6.98 -31.77 -3.04
C THR A 151 7.99 -32.84 -3.46
N TRP A 152 8.11 -33.10 -4.76
CA TRP A 152 9.11 -34.01 -5.33
C TRP A 152 10.52 -33.37 -5.47
N GLY A 153 10.71 -32.14 -4.99
CA GLY A 153 12.02 -31.50 -4.85
C GLY A 153 12.35 -30.43 -5.89
N TRP A 154 11.46 -30.10 -6.84
CA TRP A 154 11.70 -29.03 -7.80
C TRP A 154 11.60 -27.66 -7.13
N LYS A 155 12.77 -27.03 -6.95
CA LYS A 155 12.92 -25.64 -6.50
C LYS A 155 12.96 -24.68 -7.71
N PRO A 156 11.98 -23.79 -7.88
CA PRO A 156 11.94 -22.89 -9.02
C PRO A 156 13.08 -21.85 -8.97
N LYS A 157 13.61 -21.49 -10.13
CA LYS A 157 14.73 -20.55 -10.32
C LYS A 157 14.39 -19.38 -11.23
N VAL A 158 13.37 -19.51 -12.08
CA VAL A 158 13.04 -18.52 -13.11
C VAL A 158 11.59 -18.07 -12.97
N TYR A 159 11.42 -16.79 -12.66
CA TYR A 159 10.12 -16.15 -12.66
C TYR A 159 9.63 -15.95 -14.10
N VAL A 160 8.33 -16.18 -14.32
CA VAL A 160 7.68 -16.01 -15.61
C VAL A 160 6.35 -15.29 -15.42
N MET A 161 6.16 -14.15 -16.07
CA MET A 161 4.86 -13.48 -16.16
C MET A 161 4.13 -14.01 -17.39
N LEU A 162 3.12 -14.83 -17.18
CA LEU A 162 2.33 -15.42 -18.25
C LEU A 162 1.29 -14.42 -18.78
N PRO A 163 1.06 -14.37 -20.11
CA PRO A 163 0.01 -13.55 -20.68
C PRO A 163 -1.36 -14.03 -20.19
N LEU A 164 -2.22 -13.09 -19.77
CA LEU A 164 -3.54 -13.24 -19.15
C LEU A 164 -3.57 -13.94 -17.78
N LEU A 165 -2.73 -14.95 -17.57
CA LEU A 165 -2.69 -15.76 -16.36
C LEU A 165 -1.95 -15.08 -15.20
N GLY A 166 -0.95 -14.24 -15.53
CA GLY A 166 -0.21 -13.45 -14.54
C GLY A 166 1.05 -14.15 -14.00
N PRO A 167 1.46 -13.85 -12.75
CA PRO A 167 2.69 -14.36 -12.15
C PRO A 167 2.77 -15.90 -12.11
N SER A 168 3.92 -16.44 -12.49
CA SER A 168 4.25 -17.86 -12.45
C SER A 168 5.78 -18.08 -12.31
N ASN A 169 6.21 -19.34 -12.35
CA ASN A 169 7.61 -19.74 -12.47
C ASN A 169 7.71 -20.93 -13.45
N GLU A 170 8.92 -21.35 -13.79
CA GLU A 170 9.11 -22.42 -14.77
C GLU A 170 8.47 -23.76 -14.35
N ARG A 171 8.49 -24.08 -13.04
CA ARG A 171 7.87 -25.30 -12.49
C ARG A 171 6.35 -25.25 -12.58
N ASP A 172 5.77 -24.15 -12.15
CA ASP A 172 4.32 -23.95 -12.10
C ASP A 172 3.73 -23.79 -13.51
N MET A 173 4.51 -23.25 -14.47
CA MET A 173 4.15 -23.24 -15.88
C MET A 173 4.01 -24.67 -16.44
N VAL A 174 5.00 -25.54 -16.21
CA VAL A 174 4.92 -26.96 -16.60
C VAL A 174 3.79 -27.67 -15.84
N GLY A 175 3.63 -27.37 -14.54
CA GLY A 175 2.54 -27.88 -13.72
C GLY A 175 1.16 -27.57 -14.31
N SER A 176 0.94 -26.33 -14.75
CA SER A 176 -0.33 -25.92 -15.35
C SER A 176 -0.71 -26.69 -16.62
N VAL A 177 0.29 -27.16 -17.39
CA VAL A 177 0.07 -28.05 -18.54
C VAL A 177 -0.41 -29.41 -18.04
N GLY A 178 0.23 -29.98 -17.01
CA GLY A 178 -0.23 -31.21 -16.36
C GLY A 178 -1.64 -31.10 -15.77
N ASP A 179 -1.97 -29.97 -15.14
CA ASP A 179 -3.30 -29.71 -14.56
C ASP A 179 -4.38 -29.74 -15.65
N ARG A 180 -4.07 -29.24 -16.85
CA ARG A 180 -4.97 -29.30 -18.01
C ARG A 180 -5.22 -30.74 -18.47
N PHE A 181 -4.21 -31.62 -18.41
CA PHE A 181 -4.35 -33.00 -18.84
C PHE A 181 -5.24 -33.85 -17.93
N VAL A 182 -5.30 -33.54 -16.63
CA VAL A 182 -6.14 -34.27 -15.66
C VAL A 182 -7.50 -33.63 -15.43
N ASN A 183 -7.73 -32.42 -15.95
CA ASN A 183 -9.02 -31.76 -15.86
C ASN A 183 -9.96 -32.33 -16.95
N PRO A 184 -11.04 -33.06 -16.58
CA PRO A 184 -11.94 -33.67 -17.57
C PRO A 184 -12.62 -32.62 -18.46
N LEU A 185 -12.84 -31.39 -17.96
CA LEU A 185 -13.43 -30.31 -18.75
C LEU A 185 -12.58 -29.91 -19.96
N SER A 186 -11.29 -30.29 -20.00
CA SER A 186 -10.43 -30.04 -21.15
C SER A 186 -10.78 -30.89 -22.39
N TYR A 187 -11.60 -31.95 -22.24
CA TYR A 187 -11.81 -32.97 -23.28
C TYR A 187 -13.26 -33.17 -23.71
N PHE A 188 -14.25 -32.70 -22.93
CA PHE A 188 -15.66 -32.93 -23.21
C PHE A 188 -16.32 -31.71 -23.85
N GLU A 189 -16.61 -31.79 -25.14
CA GLU A 189 -17.47 -30.82 -25.84
C GLU A 189 -18.97 -31.12 -25.57
N PRO A 190 -19.85 -30.09 -25.49
CA PRO A 190 -19.57 -28.67 -25.66
C PRO A 190 -19.04 -27.98 -24.38
N TYR A 191 -18.69 -28.71 -23.31
CA TYR A 191 -18.43 -28.14 -21.98
C TYR A 191 -17.02 -27.55 -21.78
N SER A 192 -16.17 -27.57 -22.80
CA SER A 192 -14.78 -27.09 -22.75
C SER A 192 -14.65 -25.57 -22.52
N TYR A 193 -15.73 -24.80 -22.72
CA TYR A 193 -15.77 -23.37 -22.44
C TYR A 193 -15.99 -23.03 -20.96
N ILE A 194 -16.45 -23.97 -20.12
CA ILE A 194 -16.78 -23.70 -18.70
C ILE A 194 -15.58 -23.11 -17.93
N PRO A 195 -14.34 -23.63 -18.05
CA PRO A 195 -13.17 -23.03 -17.41
C PRO A 195 -12.93 -21.56 -17.81
N ASN A 196 -13.23 -21.19 -19.05
CA ASN A 196 -13.10 -19.81 -19.53
C ASN A 196 -14.15 -18.89 -18.87
N VAL A 197 -15.39 -19.36 -18.73
CA VAL A 197 -16.46 -18.62 -18.02
C VAL A 197 -16.09 -18.40 -16.56
N VAL A 198 -15.59 -19.43 -15.88
CA VAL A 198 -15.13 -19.34 -14.47
C VAL A 198 -13.94 -18.38 -14.37
N THR A 199 -12.98 -18.46 -15.29
CA THR A 199 -11.82 -17.57 -15.34
C THR A 199 -12.24 -16.12 -15.53
N TYR A 200 -13.14 -15.86 -16.47
CA TYR A 200 -13.70 -14.52 -16.69
C TYR A 200 -14.46 -14.03 -15.46
N ASN A 201 -15.31 -14.86 -14.84
CA ASN A 201 -16.02 -14.49 -13.60
C ASN A 201 -15.04 -14.09 -12.49
N ASN A 202 -13.96 -14.85 -12.31
CA ASN A 202 -12.90 -14.55 -11.33
C ASN A 202 -12.13 -13.27 -11.68
N LEU A 203 -11.83 -13.04 -12.96
CA LEU A 203 -11.21 -11.81 -13.46
C LEU A 203 -12.12 -10.59 -13.25
N ALA A 204 -13.39 -10.70 -13.59
CA ALA A 204 -14.40 -9.66 -13.42
C ALA A 204 -14.68 -9.34 -11.95
N HIS A 205 -14.56 -10.32 -11.06
CA HIS A 205 -14.66 -10.07 -9.62
C HIS A 205 -13.48 -9.25 -9.09
N ARG A 206 -12.28 -9.38 -9.67
CA ARG A 206 -11.04 -8.81 -9.12
C ARG A 206 -10.46 -7.62 -9.88
N SER A 207 -11.07 -7.25 -11.00
CA SER A 207 -10.52 -6.29 -11.95
C SER A 207 -10.37 -4.89 -11.36
N ASP A 208 -11.36 -4.42 -10.60
CA ASP A 208 -11.33 -3.11 -9.92
C ASP A 208 -10.19 -3.02 -8.90
N HIS A 209 -10.03 -4.08 -8.09
CA HIS A 209 -8.97 -4.22 -7.12
C HIS A 209 -7.59 -4.29 -7.77
N PHE A 210 -7.44 -5.07 -8.85
CA PHE A 210 -6.19 -5.17 -9.61
C PHE A 210 -5.76 -3.81 -10.15
N ILE A 211 -6.68 -3.08 -10.80
CA ILE A 211 -6.39 -1.77 -11.39
C ILE A 211 -6.01 -0.76 -10.31
N ARG A 212 -6.69 -0.82 -9.15
CA ARG A 212 -6.38 0.04 -8.01
C ARG A 212 -4.99 -0.24 -7.46
N LEU A 213 -4.63 -1.51 -7.22
CA LEU A 213 -3.27 -1.86 -6.77
C LEU A 213 -2.22 -1.46 -7.81
N ALA A 214 -2.50 -1.69 -9.08
CA ALA A 214 -1.61 -1.35 -10.19
C ALA A 214 -1.46 0.16 -10.45
N SER A 215 -2.26 1.02 -9.80
CA SER A 215 -2.13 2.48 -9.86
C SER A 215 -1.51 3.08 -8.60
N GLN A 216 -1.67 2.45 -7.44
CA GLN A 216 -1.14 2.95 -6.17
C GLN A 216 0.40 2.94 -6.10
N GLN A 217 1.04 1.99 -6.79
CA GLN A 217 2.47 1.71 -6.68
C GLN A 217 3.23 2.23 -7.90
N HIS A 218 4.47 2.70 -7.70
CA HIS A 218 5.34 3.11 -8.80
C HIS A 218 5.71 1.93 -9.71
N ASP A 219 6.05 0.80 -9.09
CA ASP A 219 6.37 -0.45 -9.77
C ASP A 219 5.52 -1.63 -9.23
N PRO A 220 4.25 -1.74 -9.65
CA PRO A 220 3.38 -2.83 -9.19
C PRO A 220 3.87 -4.21 -9.64
N TYR A 221 4.67 -4.29 -10.71
CA TYR A 221 5.25 -5.55 -11.19
C TYR A 221 6.18 -6.15 -10.14
N PHE A 222 7.10 -5.32 -9.62
CA PHE A 222 8.02 -5.73 -8.56
C PHE A 222 7.26 -6.28 -7.35
N LEU A 223 6.29 -5.51 -6.84
CA LEU A 223 5.48 -5.92 -5.69
C LEU A 223 4.72 -7.23 -5.96
N LEU A 224 4.15 -7.37 -7.15
CA LEU A 224 3.37 -8.56 -7.51
C LEU A 224 4.23 -9.82 -7.62
N ARG A 225 5.40 -9.75 -8.27
CA ARG A 225 6.37 -10.86 -8.33
C ARG A 225 6.77 -11.29 -6.92
N TYR A 226 7.02 -10.30 -6.07
CA TYR A 226 7.45 -10.51 -4.71
C TYR A 226 6.40 -11.23 -3.86
N ALA A 227 5.20 -10.65 -3.81
CA ALA A 227 4.08 -11.21 -3.07
C ALA A 227 3.67 -12.59 -3.56
N TRP A 228 3.67 -12.78 -4.87
CA TRP A 228 3.39 -14.08 -5.46
C TRP A 228 4.44 -15.12 -5.05
N THR A 229 5.73 -14.77 -5.07
CA THR A 229 6.81 -15.69 -4.68
C THR A 229 6.67 -16.14 -3.23
N ILE A 230 6.53 -15.19 -2.29
CA ILE A 230 6.37 -15.53 -0.87
C ILE A 230 5.18 -16.46 -0.72
N ARG A 231 4.03 -16.08 -1.27
CA ARG A 231 2.81 -16.88 -1.16
C ARG A 231 3.01 -18.28 -1.71
N ARG A 232 3.66 -18.41 -2.87
CA ARG A 232 3.84 -19.70 -3.54
C ARG A 232 4.82 -20.61 -2.82
N ASN A 233 5.79 -20.03 -2.12
CA ASN A 233 6.76 -20.76 -1.31
C ASN A 233 6.36 -20.89 0.17
N ALA A 234 5.25 -20.27 0.57
CA ALA A 234 4.82 -20.23 1.95
C ALA A 234 4.44 -21.63 2.44
N LYS A 235 5.01 -21.99 3.59
CA LYS A 235 4.51 -23.08 4.43
C LYS A 235 3.61 -22.46 5.51
N PRO A 236 2.64 -23.23 6.05
CA PRO A 236 1.90 -22.78 7.23
C PRO A 236 2.88 -22.39 8.35
N VAL A 237 2.69 -21.20 8.92
CA VAL A 237 3.49 -20.71 10.06
C VAL A 237 2.61 -20.53 11.29
N PRO A 238 3.14 -20.76 12.50
CA PRO A 238 2.43 -20.43 13.73
C PRO A 238 2.18 -18.92 13.82
N LEU A 239 0.93 -18.53 14.06
CA LEU A 239 0.53 -17.14 14.30
C LEU A 239 0.60 -16.82 15.80
N LYS A 240 1.76 -17.10 16.40
CA LYS A 240 2.06 -16.80 17.82
C LYS A 240 3.43 -16.12 17.93
N LEU A 241 3.65 -15.39 19.01
CA LEU A 241 4.95 -14.84 19.35
C LEU A 241 5.92 -15.97 19.68
N ALA A 242 7.21 -15.78 19.40
CA ALA A 242 8.23 -16.70 19.86
C ALA A 242 8.42 -16.57 21.38
N ASP A 243 8.90 -17.63 22.03
CA ASP A 243 9.11 -17.63 23.48
C ASP A 243 10.07 -16.50 23.90
N GLY A 244 9.65 -15.71 24.89
CA GLY A 244 10.41 -14.57 25.40
C GLY A 244 10.25 -13.26 24.62
N GLU A 245 9.57 -13.26 23.47
CA GLU A 245 9.29 -12.03 22.74
C GLU A 245 8.11 -11.25 23.33
N GLN A 246 8.25 -9.93 23.33
CA GLN A 246 7.21 -8.99 23.76
C GLN A 246 6.73 -8.15 22.58
N GLN A 247 5.55 -7.58 22.72
CA GLN A 247 5.03 -6.61 21.75
C GLN A 247 5.42 -5.20 22.19
N ASP A 248 5.78 -4.37 21.22
CA ASP A 248 5.90 -2.93 21.42
C ASP A 248 4.56 -2.30 21.08
N ARG A 249 3.88 -1.75 22.09
CA ARG A 249 2.52 -1.24 21.93
C ARG A 249 2.42 -0.11 20.87
N PRO A 250 3.28 0.94 20.87
CA PRO A 250 3.26 1.97 19.83
C PRO A 250 3.38 1.42 18.39
N SER A 251 4.34 0.52 18.16
CA SER A 251 4.55 -0.07 16.84
C SER A 251 3.40 -1.00 16.44
N LEU A 252 2.88 -1.79 17.39
CA LEU A 252 1.74 -2.67 17.14
C LEU A 252 0.48 -1.87 16.81
N GLU A 253 0.20 -0.81 17.57
CA GLU A 253 -0.92 0.11 17.30
C GLU A 253 -0.75 0.75 15.92
N THR A 254 0.46 1.20 15.56
CA THR A 254 0.75 1.71 14.20
C THR A 254 0.36 0.72 13.10
N LEU A 255 0.66 -0.58 13.27
CA LEU A 255 0.25 -1.60 12.31
C LEU A 255 -1.27 -1.79 12.22
N GLN A 256 -2.05 -1.43 13.25
CA GLN A 256 -3.51 -1.50 13.22
C GLN A 256 -4.15 -0.48 12.27
N SER A 257 -3.41 0.55 11.84
CA SER A 257 -3.86 1.50 10.80
C SER A 257 -4.31 0.79 9.52
N VAL A 258 -3.79 -0.40 9.23
CA VAL A 258 -4.18 -1.20 8.05
C VAL A 258 -5.63 -1.67 8.11
N PHE A 259 -6.26 -1.67 9.29
CA PHE A 259 -7.67 -1.99 9.48
C PHE A 259 -8.60 -0.79 9.23
N PHE A 260 -8.04 0.42 9.12
CA PHE A 260 -8.82 1.59 8.75
C PHE A 260 -9.03 1.63 7.24
N THR A 261 -10.06 0.91 6.79
CA THR A 261 -10.48 0.82 5.38
C THR A 261 -11.90 1.32 5.20
N ALA A 262 -12.23 1.73 3.96
CA ALA A 262 -13.60 2.12 3.63
C ALA A 262 -14.59 0.96 3.88
N LYS A 263 -15.75 1.29 4.45
CA LYS A 263 -16.81 0.36 4.84
C LYS A 263 -17.72 0.02 3.67
N ASP A 264 -18.06 1.00 2.84
CA ASP A 264 -18.86 0.81 1.62
C ASP A 264 -17.96 0.53 0.40
N PRO A 265 -17.96 -0.69 -0.17
CA PRO A 265 -17.21 -0.99 -1.39
C PRO A 265 -17.63 -0.13 -2.59
N GLU A 266 -18.91 0.28 -2.66
CA GLU A 266 -19.42 1.13 -3.72
C GLU A 266 -18.95 2.59 -3.56
N PHE A 267 -18.61 3.03 -2.35
CA PHE A 267 -18.00 4.35 -2.15
C PHE A 267 -16.72 4.49 -2.98
N VAL A 268 -15.86 3.47 -2.96
CA VAL A 268 -14.62 3.46 -3.75
C VAL A 268 -14.91 3.52 -5.26
N ARG A 269 -15.98 2.84 -5.71
CA ARG A 269 -16.37 2.80 -7.13
C ARG A 269 -17.03 4.09 -7.62
N ARG A 270 -17.67 4.84 -6.73
CA ARG A 270 -18.26 6.16 -7.01
C ARG A 270 -17.23 7.28 -7.22
N ALA A 271 -15.95 7.00 -6.92
CA ALA A 271 -14.87 7.95 -7.08
C ALA A 271 -14.75 8.43 -8.54
N LYS A 272 -14.72 9.75 -8.75
CA LYS A 272 -14.40 10.34 -10.06
C LYS A 272 -12.95 10.79 -10.06
N THR A 273 -12.15 10.25 -10.98
CA THR A 273 -10.79 10.73 -11.22
C THR A 273 -10.81 11.74 -12.36
N SER A 274 -10.07 12.83 -12.21
CA SER A 274 -9.84 13.83 -13.24
C SER A 274 -8.39 14.23 -13.21
N ASP A 275 -7.91 14.78 -14.31
CA ASP A 275 -6.54 15.27 -14.44
C ASP A 275 -6.59 16.80 -14.52
N VAL A 276 -5.63 17.45 -13.86
CA VAL A 276 -5.46 18.90 -13.94
C VAL A 276 -4.04 19.26 -14.33
N ARG A 277 -3.91 20.20 -15.25
CA ARG A 277 -2.62 20.72 -15.66
C ARG A 277 -1.98 21.53 -14.54
N ILE A 278 -0.79 21.16 -14.11
CA ILE A 278 0.00 21.92 -13.14
C ILE A 278 0.81 22.98 -13.88
N PRO A 279 0.56 24.29 -13.66
CA PRO A 279 1.23 25.34 -14.43
C PRO A 279 2.76 25.31 -14.30
N ALA A 280 3.27 25.02 -13.09
CA ALA A 280 4.70 25.04 -12.80
C ALA A 280 5.50 23.97 -13.57
N THR A 281 4.87 22.85 -13.94
CA THR A 281 5.54 21.73 -14.64
C THR A 281 5.00 21.49 -16.05
N GLY A 282 3.82 22.03 -16.37
CA GLY A 282 3.08 21.80 -17.60
C GLY A 282 2.49 20.39 -17.73
N ARG A 283 2.52 19.57 -16.66
CA ARG A 283 2.07 18.17 -16.69
C ARG A 283 0.71 18.02 -16.03
N GLU A 284 -0.03 17.02 -16.49
CA GLU A 284 -1.32 16.63 -15.92
C GLU A 284 -1.13 15.84 -14.62
N LEU A 285 -1.72 16.31 -13.53
CA LEU A 285 -1.78 15.65 -12.22
C LEU A 285 -3.17 15.06 -11.99
N PRO A 286 -3.27 13.74 -11.77
CA PRO A 286 -4.55 13.14 -11.40
C PRO A 286 -4.94 13.51 -9.97
N TYR A 287 -6.24 13.79 -9.79
CA TYR A 287 -6.88 13.95 -8.49
C TYR A 287 -8.21 13.19 -8.48
N THR A 288 -8.72 12.88 -7.29
CA THR A 288 -9.95 12.08 -7.14
C THR A 288 -10.97 12.82 -6.27
N THR A 289 -12.24 12.75 -6.65
CA THR A 289 -13.33 13.42 -5.94
C THR A 289 -14.50 12.51 -5.60
N TRP A 290 -15.14 12.85 -4.48
CA TRP A 290 -16.48 12.42 -4.08
C TRP A 290 -17.28 13.69 -3.75
N LEU A 291 -18.16 14.10 -4.67
CA LEU A 291 -18.89 15.37 -4.57
C LEU A 291 -20.32 15.13 -4.11
N GLN A 292 -20.80 15.96 -3.19
CA GLN A 292 -22.21 16.00 -2.82
C GLN A 292 -23.06 16.52 -4.00
N LYS A 293 -24.34 16.14 -4.03
CA LYS A 293 -25.26 16.58 -5.10
C LYS A 293 -25.57 18.08 -5.05
N GLY A 294 -25.57 18.68 -3.85
CA GLY A 294 -25.87 20.09 -3.60
C GLY A 294 -24.65 20.89 -3.12
N PRO A 295 -24.84 22.18 -2.78
CA PRO A 295 -23.82 22.98 -2.12
C PRO A 295 -23.33 22.30 -0.84
N ALA A 296 -22.00 22.17 -0.69
CA ALA A 296 -21.40 21.55 0.48
C ALA A 296 -19.95 22.05 0.70
N PRO A 297 -19.42 21.94 1.93
CA PRO A 297 -18.01 22.19 2.18
C PRO A 297 -17.14 21.23 1.38
N LEU A 298 -16.04 21.73 0.81
CA LEU A 298 -15.05 20.95 0.09
C LEU A 298 -13.82 20.71 0.97
N VAL A 299 -13.53 19.45 1.24
CA VAL A 299 -12.35 19.02 1.98
C VAL A 299 -11.28 18.54 1.01
N PHE A 300 -10.14 19.22 1.01
CA PHE A 300 -8.91 18.73 0.40
C PHE A 300 -8.21 17.81 1.40
N LEU A 301 -7.99 16.56 0.99
CA LEU A 301 -7.36 15.55 1.82
C LEU A 301 -5.95 15.24 1.29
N LEU A 302 -4.95 15.41 2.16
CA LEU A 302 -3.54 15.16 1.90
C LEU A 302 -3.07 13.87 2.61
N PRO A 303 -2.72 12.83 1.85
CA PRO A 303 -2.20 11.58 2.41
C PRO A 303 -0.80 11.70 3.03
N GLY A 304 -0.48 10.76 3.92
CA GLY A 304 0.85 10.55 4.50
C GLY A 304 1.92 10.20 3.46
N MET A 305 3.19 10.10 3.89
CA MET A 305 4.34 9.96 2.98
C MET A 305 4.18 8.78 2.01
N GLY A 306 4.37 9.05 0.71
CA GLY A 306 4.32 8.02 -0.33
C GLY A 306 2.91 7.47 -0.64
N ALA A 307 1.89 7.84 0.15
CA ALA A 307 0.55 7.32 -0.02
C ALA A 307 -0.15 7.89 -1.26
N HIS A 308 -0.90 7.02 -1.93
CA HIS A 308 -1.67 7.34 -3.12
C HIS A 308 -3.11 7.72 -2.75
N ARG A 309 -3.78 8.53 -3.58
CA ARG A 309 -5.17 9.00 -3.39
C ARG A 309 -6.23 7.89 -3.27
N PHE A 310 -5.89 6.65 -3.65
CA PHE A 310 -6.73 5.46 -3.47
C PHE A 310 -6.23 4.50 -2.37
N SER A 311 -5.27 4.89 -1.53
CA SER A 311 -4.81 4.04 -0.43
C SER A 311 -5.93 3.78 0.60
N GLY A 312 -5.88 2.65 1.32
CA GLY A 312 -6.97 2.20 2.20
C GLY A 312 -7.43 3.27 3.20
N GLY A 313 -6.49 3.79 4.00
CA GLY A 313 -6.78 4.84 4.98
C GLY A 313 -7.20 6.16 4.36
N THR A 314 -6.66 6.53 3.18
CA THR A 314 -7.11 7.73 2.46
C THR A 314 -8.58 7.63 2.07
N VAL A 315 -9.00 6.50 1.50
CA VAL A 315 -10.38 6.32 1.03
C VAL A 315 -11.33 6.15 2.21
N ALA A 316 -10.89 5.50 3.30
CA ALA A 316 -11.66 5.40 4.54
C ALA A 316 -11.95 6.78 5.16
N LEU A 317 -10.94 7.65 5.20
CA LEU A 317 -11.11 9.02 5.69
C LEU A 317 -11.98 9.85 4.74
N ALA A 318 -11.82 9.68 3.42
CA ALA A 318 -12.70 10.33 2.44
C ALA A 318 -14.15 9.89 2.60
N GLU A 319 -14.42 8.62 2.89
CA GLU A 319 -15.76 8.10 3.16
C GLU A 319 -16.36 8.71 4.43
N LEU A 320 -15.59 8.75 5.53
CA LEU A 320 -16.01 9.38 6.78
C LEU A 320 -16.44 10.83 6.55
N LEU A 321 -15.60 11.60 5.84
CA LEU A 321 -15.86 13.00 5.54
C LEU A 321 -17.07 13.15 4.62
N TYR A 322 -17.19 12.32 3.58
CA TYR A 322 -18.32 12.36 2.67
C TYR A 322 -19.65 12.05 3.37
N ASN A 323 -19.69 11.02 4.20
CA ASN A 323 -20.88 10.64 4.95
C ASN A 323 -21.30 11.69 5.98
N SER A 324 -20.39 12.58 6.38
CA SER A 324 -20.68 13.75 7.22
C SER A 324 -21.23 14.97 6.46
N GLY A 325 -21.59 14.81 5.18
CA GLY A 325 -22.20 15.86 4.35
C GLY A 325 -21.21 16.75 3.59
N ARG A 326 -19.94 16.35 3.50
CA ARG A 326 -18.88 17.13 2.83
C ARG A 326 -18.57 16.57 1.45
N SER A 327 -18.13 17.42 0.54
CA SER A 327 -17.46 16.98 -0.68
C SER A 327 -15.98 16.76 -0.36
N VAL A 328 -15.36 15.76 -0.98
CA VAL A 328 -13.96 15.42 -0.72
C VAL A 328 -13.18 15.41 -2.03
N VAL A 329 -12.01 16.02 -2.02
CA VAL A 329 -11.02 15.93 -3.09
C VAL A 329 -9.70 15.43 -2.51
N VAL A 330 -9.04 14.53 -3.23
CA VAL A 330 -7.80 13.89 -2.80
C VAL A 330 -6.76 14.01 -3.91
N VAL A 331 -5.59 14.49 -3.53
CA VAL A 331 -4.36 14.43 -4.33
C VAL A 331 -3.42 13.46 -3.62
N SER A 332 -2.62 12.68 -4.35
CA SER A 332 -1.62 11.83 -3.68
C SER A 332 -0.58 12.66 -2.93
N SER A 333 0.08 12.01 -1.97
CA SER A 333 1.17 12.61 -1.20
C SER A 333 2.22 13.28 -2.09
N GLY A 334 2.83 14.36 -1.60
CA GLY A 334 3.94 15.03 -2.30
C GLY A 334 5.12 14.10 -2.60
N TYR A 335 5.26 13.01 -1.85
CA TYR A 335 6.30 11.99 -2.02
C TYR A 335 5.83 10.75 -2.77
N ASN A 336 4.58 10.73 -3.25
CA ASN A 336 4.09 9.65 -4.10
C ASN A 336 4.60 9.83 -5.53
N HIS A 337 4.83 8.71 -6.22
CA HIS A 337 5.35 8.69 -7.59
C HIS A 337 4.55 9.53 -8.59
N GLU A 338 3.22 9.60 -8.45
CA GLU A 338 2.41 10.39 -9.39
C GLU A 338 2.62 11.88 -9.19
N PHE A 339 2.74 12.34 -7.94
CA PHE A 339 3.00 13.73 -7.62
C PHE A 339 4.43 14.11 -8.03
N LEU A 340 5.42 13.31 -7.63
CA LEU A 340 6.83 13.55 -7.97
C LEU A 340 7.08 13.60 -9.48
N ALA A 341 6.35 12.81 -10.26
CA ALA A 341 6.50 12.80 -11.71
C ALA A 341 5.76 13.96 -12.41
N ARG A 342 4.77 14.59 -11.78
CA ARG A 342 3.84 15.51 -12.46
C ARG A 342 3.80 16.91 -11.86
N ALA A 343 3.83 17.05 -10.54
CA ALA A 343 3.67 18.33 -9.85
C ALA A 343 4.98 18.87 -9.26
N SER A 344 5.95 18.00 -8.94
CA SER A 344 7.21 18.46 -8.32
C SER A 344 8.13 19.18 -9.31
N THR A 345 8.47 20.42 -8.99
CA THR A 345 9.40 21.25 -9.75
C THR A 345 10.86 20.81 -9.52
N ALA A 346 11.20 20.45 -8.27
CA ALA A 346 12.49 19.83 -7.96
C ALA A 346 12.53 18.35 -8.39
N ALA A 347 13.70 17.91 -8.89
CA ALA A 347 13.95 16.51 -9.19
C ALA A 347 14.17 15.67 -7.93
N VAL A 348 14.73 16.27 -6.88
CA VAL A 348 15.07 15.64 -5.61
C VAL A 348 14.19 16.25 -4.50
N PRO A 349 13.12 15.56 -4.04
CA PRO A 349 12.30 16.03 -2.93
C PRO A 349 13.05 15.89 -1.60
N GLY A 350 12.67 16.67 -0.58
CA GLY A 350 13.34 16.66 0.73
C GLY A 350 13.73 18.04 1.25
N TYR A 351 13.31 19.11 0.57
CA TYR A 351 13.40 20.47 1.07
C TYR A 351 11.99 21.05 1.13
N ALA A 352 11.43 21.07 2.34
CA ALA A 352 10.03 21.34 2.56
C ALA A 352 9.52 22.67 1.97
N PRO A 353 10.26 23.79 1.95
CA PRO A 353 9.77 25.01 1.31
C PRO A 353 9.42 24.82 -0.17
N VAL A 354 10.21 24.04 -0.92
CA VAL A 354 9.90 23.71 -2.32
C VAL A 354 8.78 22.68 -2.39
N ASP A 355 8.88 21.60 -1.61
CA ASP A 355 7.89 20.51 -1.63
C ASP A 355 6.47 21.00 -1.27
N VAL A 356 6.36 21.91 -0.29
CA VAL A 356 5.10 22.53 0.15
C VAL A 356 4.58 23.53 -0.88
N GLN A 357 5.46 24.30 -1.53
CA GLN A 357 5.05 25.22 -2.60
C GLN A 357 4.48 24.45 -3.79
N ASP A 358 5.10 23.34 -4.19
CA ASP A 358 4.59 22.45 -5.24
C ASP A 358 3.22 21.88 -4.85
N MET A 359 3.04 21.46 -3.59
CA MET A 359 1.74 21.01 -3.08
C MET A 359 0.69 22.12 -3.14
N LEU A 360 1.01 23.33 -2.70
CA LEU A 360 0.09 24.47 -2.76
C LEU A 360 -0.30 24.82 -4.21
N ASN A 361 0.65 24.77 -5.14
CA ASN A 361 0.37 24.97 -6.57
C ASN A 361 -0.61 23.92 -7.11
N ALA A 362 -0.44 22.65 -6.70
CA ALA A 362 -1.37 21.59 -7.05
C ALA A 362 -2.77 21.81 -6.46
N LEU A 363 -2.87 22.17 -5.18
CA LEU A 363 -4.14 22.46 -4.51
C LEU A 363 -4.88 23.63 -5.19
N ARG A 364 -4.16 24.68 -5.60
CA ARG A 364 -4.72 25.81 -6.36
C ARG A 364 -5.24 25.36 -7.72
N ALA A 365 -4.45 24.60 -8.49
CA ALA A 365 -4.87 24.09 -9.79
C ALA A 365 -6.13 23.22 -9.68
N VAL A 366 -6.18 22.31 -8.70
CA VAL A 366 -7.35 21.46 -8.43
C VAL A 366 -8.57 22.28 -8.02
N ASN A 367 -8.39 23.29 -7.16
CA ASN A 367 -9.47 24.21 -6.79
C ASN A 367 -10.04 24.91 -8.02
N ASP A 368 -9.16 25.43 -8.87
CA ASP A 368 -9.56 26.15 -10.06
C ASP A 368 -10.30 25.22 -11.04
N ASP A 369 -9.83 23.99 -11.25
CA ASP A 369 -10.52 22.99 -12.08
C ASP A 369 -11.90 22.59 -11.53
N LEU A 370 -12.06 22.52 -10.20
CA LEU A 370 -13.34 22.16 -9.57
C LEU A 370 -14.36 23.30 -9.54
N THR A 371 -13.89 24.54 -9.44
CA THR A 371 -14.75 25.72 -9.37
C THR A 371 -15.07 26.29 -10.75
N LYS A 372 -14.13 26.16 -11.71
CA LYS A 372 -14.37 26.46 -13.11
C LYS A 372 -15.42 25.48 -13.64
N GLU A 373 -16.40 26.01 -14.37
CA GLU A 373 -17.56 25.25 -14.92
C GLU A 373 -18.61 24.78 -13.88
N GLY A 374 -18.48 25.14 -12.60
CA GLY A 374 -19.47 24.77 -11.58
C GLY A 374 -19.52 23.27 -11.26
N ARG A 375 -18.43 22.54 -11.54
CA ARG A 375 -18.30 21.09 -11.30
C ARG A 375 -18.50 20.73 -9.82
N ALA A 376 -18.02 21.57 -8.91
CA ALA A 376 -18.30 21.49 -7.48
C ALA A 376 -19.03 22.75 -6.99
N ARG A 377 -20.08 22.55 -6.18
CA ARG A 377 -20.81 23.64 -5.51
C ARG A 377 -20.21 23.84 -4.12
N VAL A 378 -19.12 24.58 -4.05
CA VAL A 378 -18.32 24.75 -2.83
C VAL A 378 -18.88 25.87 -1.95
N THR A 379 -19.15 25.59 -0.68
CA THR A 379 -19.58 26.60 0.30
C THR A 379 -18.42 27.13 1.15
N GLN A 380 -17.59 26.23 1.68
CA GLN A 380 -16.36 26.52 2.43
C GLN A 380 -15.28 25.49 2.06
N LYS A 381 -14.02 25.79 2.38
CA LYS A 381 -12.88 24.91 2.07
C LYS A 381 -12.14 24.50 3.34
N ALA A 382 -11.81 23.21 3.46
CA ALA A 382 -10.93 22.72 4.51
C ALA A 382 -9.75 21.95 3.90
N LEU A 383 -8.60 22.01 4.57
CA LEU A 383 -7.44 21.18 4.29
C LEU A 383 -7.23 20.21 5.46
N ILE A 384 -7.29 18.91 5.19
CA ILE A 384 -7.00 17.87 6.16
C ILE A 384 -5.79 17.10 5.67
N GLY A 385 -4.81 16.87 6.53
CA GLY A 385 -3.69 15.99 6.23
C GLY A 385 -3.36 15.09 7.40
N TYR A 386 -2.87 13.89 7.09
CA TYR A 386 -2.38 12.95 8.11
C TYR A 386 -0.92 12.59 7.88
N SER A 387 -0.15 12.31 8.94
CA SER A 387 1.28 12.04 8.86
C SER A 387 2.02 13.16 8.11
N MET A 388 2.81 12.84 7.08
CA MET A 388 3.46 13.84 6.23
C MET A 388 2.47 14.85 5.59
N GLY A 389 1.25 14.42 5.28
CA GLY A 389 0.19 15.32 4.83
C GLY A 389 -0.22 16.32 5.92
N GLY A 390 -0.19 15.91 7.18
CA GLY A 390 -0.43 16.78 8.34
C GLY A 390 0.66 17.85 8.47
N PHE A 391 1.93 17.46 8.28
CA PHE A 391 3.05 18.41 8.24
C PHE A 391 2.88 19.43 7.12
N GLN A 392 2.54 18.96 5.91
CA GLN A 392 2.26 19.84 4.77
C GLN A 392 1.07 20.76 5.04
N THR A 393 0.00 20.27 5.69
CA THR A 393 -1.15 21.09 6.09
C THR A 393 -0.76 22.25 7.01
N LEU A 394 0.08 22.00 8.02
CA LEU A 394 0.55 23.06 8.93
C LEU A 394 1.47 24.06 8.20
N GLN A 395 2.35 23.57 7.31
CA GLN A 395 3.20 24.45 6.51
C GLN A 395 2.37 25.31 5.54
N VAL A 396 1.37 24.74 4.88
CA VAL A 396 0.43 25.49 4.01
C VAL A 396 -0.33 26.53 4.81
N ALA A 397 -0.81 26.20 6.02
CA ALA A 397 -1.48 27.16 6.89
C ALA A 397 -0.56 28.34 7.24
N ALA A 398 0.71 28.07 7.57
CA ALA A 398 1.69 29.09 7.89
C ALA A 398 2.09 29.96 6.68
N LEU A 399 2.11 29.38 5.47
CA LEU A 399 2.39 30.11 4.23
C LEU A 399 1.22 31.02 3.82
N LEU A 400 -0.01 30.50 3.86
CA LEU A 400 -1.21 31.24 3.44
C LEU A 400 -1.59 32.36 4.41
N ASP A 401 -1.26 32.24 5.70
CA ASP A 401 -1.45 33.33 6.67
C ASP A 401 -0.67 34.61 6.28
N ARG A 402 0.44 34.45 5.55
CA ARG A 402 1.28 35.55 5.06
C ARG A 402 0.88 36.04 3.65
N ALA A 403 -0.07 35.38 2.99
CA ALA A 403 -0.45 35.67 1.62
C ALA A 403 -1.45 36.85 1.55
N PRO A 404 -1.49 37.62 0.44
CA PRO A 404 -2.50 38.65 0.23
C PRO A 404 -3.93 38.10 0.33
N THR A 405 -4.87 38.90 0.85
CA THR A 405 -6.26 38.49 1.15
C THR A 405 -7.10 38.01 -0.05
N ASN A 406 -6.67 38.26 -1.28
CA ASN A 406 -7.35 37.82 -2.51
C ASN A 406 -6.90 36.44 -3.02
N ASP A 407 -5.95 35.78 -2.36
CA ASP A 407 -5.46 34.46 -2.74
C ASP A 407 -6.38 33.31 -2.26
N PHE A 408 -6.20 32.15 -2.89
CA PHE A 408 -6.75 30.86 -2.46
C PHE A 408 -6.55 30.62 -0.95
N ARG A 409 -7.64 30.59 -0.18
CA ARG A 409 -7.67 30.30 1.27
C ARG A 409 -8.46 29.03 1.62
N PHE A 410 -8.15 28.49 2.80
CA PHE A 410 -8.99 27.51 3.50
C PHE A 410 -9.60 28.15 4.75
N ASP A 411 -10.81 27.73 5.08
CA ASP A 411 -11.55 28.12 6.29
C ASP A 411 -11.23 27.19 7.47
N ARG A 412 -10.51 26.09 7.22
CA ARG A 412 -10.02 25.18 8.26
C ARG A 412 -8.82 24.36 7.84
N TYR A 413 -7.94 24.08 8.80
CA TYR A 413 -6.82 23.17 8.66
C TYR A 413 -6.88 22.10 9.76
N ILE A 414 -6.72 20.82 9.41
CA ILE A 414 -6.63 19.72 10.38
C ILE A 414 -5.39 18.88 10.08
N ALA A 415 -4.48 18.80 11.05
CA ALA A 415 -3.30 17.95 10.99
C ALA A 415 -3.47 16.76 11.95
N ILE A 416 -3.37 15.54 11.43
CA ILE A 416 -3.56 14.29 12.18
C ILE A 416 -2.21 13.55 12.25
N ASP A 417 -1.74 13.21 13.44
CA ASP A 417 -0.46 12.52 13.69
C ASP A 417 0.68 13.12 12.87
N THR A 418 0.77 14.45 12.87
CA THR A 418 1.80 15.18 12.14
C THR A 418 3.15 15.03 12.84
N PRO A 419 4.25 14.75 12.11
CA PRO A 419 5.58 14.94 12.68
C PRO A 419 5.79 16.42 12.99
N VAL A 420 6.49 16.72 14.08
CA VAL A 420 6.93 18.09 14.42
C VAL A 420 8.30 18.38 13.80
N SER A 421 9.21 17.40 13.84
CA SER A 421 10.53 17.47 13.21
C SER A 421 10.70 16.32 12.22
N LEU A 422 10.89 16.63 10.93
CA LEU A 422 11.14 15.59 9.93
C LEU A 422 12.52 14.92 10.13
N ALA A 423 13.48 15.64 10.72
CA ALA A 423 14.79 15.07 11.04
C ALA A 423 14.65 13.91 12.03
N HIS A 424 13.86 14.10 13.10
CA HIS A 424 13.54 13.02 14.03
C HIS A 424 12.76 11.89 13.36
N GLY A 425 11.75 12.22 12.54
CA GLY A 425 10.98 11.20 11.81
C GLY A 425 11.87 10.33 10.92
N ILE A 426 12.82 10.92 10.21
CA ILE A 426 13.81 10.20 9.38
C ILE A 426 14.64 9.23 10.22
N GLU A 427 15.17 9.68 11.36
CA GLU A 427 15.94 8.83 12.28
C GLU A 427 15.10 7.67 12.81
N ALA A 428 13.87 7.96 13.26
CA ALA A 428 12.95 6.96 13.78
C ALA A 428 12.66 5.87 12.74
N LEU A 429 12.41 6.26 11.47
CA LEU A 429 12.15 5.31 10.38
C LEU A 429 13.36 4.45 10.03
N ASP A 430 14.56 5.03 9.99
CA ASP A 430 15.80 4.30 9.77
C ASP A 430 16.06 3.29 10.91
N ASP A 431 15.83 3.68 12.16
CA ASP A 431 15.97 2.81 13.33
C ASP A 431 14.94 1.67 13.34
N HIS A 432 13.70 1.97 12.95
CA HIS A 432 12.65 0.95 12.82
C HIS A 432 13.04 -0.12 11.80
N PHE A 433 13.59 0.26 10.65
CA PHE A 433 14.10 -0.70 9.67
C PHE A 433 15.28 -1.50 10.24
N ARG A 434 16.18 -0.85 10.99
CA ARG A 434 17.31 -1.51 11.66
C ARG A 434 16.92 -2.44 12.82
N ALA A 435 15.67 -2.46 13.28
CA ALA A 435 15.22 -3.37 14.34
C ALA A 435 15.50 -4.85 14.03
N ALA A 436 15.53 -5.24 12.75
CA ALA A 436 15.90 -6.60 12.36
C ALA A 436 17.38 -6.95 12.65
N LEU A 437 18.25 -5.96 12.89
CA LEU A 437 19.64 -6.16 13.29
C LEU A 437 19.79 -6.61 14.75
N GLU A 438 18.77 -6.37 15.59
CA GLU A 438 18.74 -6.85 16.98
C GLU A 438 18.66 -8.37 17.06
N TRP A 439 18.13 -9.03 16.02
CA TRP A 439 18.15 -10.49 15.95
C TRP A 439 19.58 -11.02 15.75
N PRO A 440 19.91 -12.16 16.39
CA PRO A 440 21.21 -12.81 16.20
C PRO A 440 21.52 -13.02 14.70
N PRO A 441 22.73 -12.69 14.23
CA PRO A 441 23.07 -12.75 12.80
C PRO A 441 22.73 -14.08 12.12
N GLU A 442 22.91 -15.19 12.83
CA GLU A 442 22.65 -16.55 12.36
C GLU A 442 21.15 -16.88 12.24
N GLN A 443 20.27 -16.18 12.97
CA GLN A 443 18.82 -16.37 12.94
C GLN A 443 18.09 -15.31 12.09
N ARG A 444 18.76 -14.21 11.76
CA ARG A 444 18.13 -13.01 11.18
C ARG A 444 17.34 -13.30 9.90
N THR A 445 17.93 -14.03 8.96
CA THR A 445 17.28 -14.35 7.67
C THR A 445 16.02 -15.19 7.87
N GLU A 446 16.08 -16.18 8.77
CA GLU A 446 14.95 -17.03 9.09
C GLU A 446 13.84 -16.22 9.76
N ARG A 447 14.17 -15.39 10.76
CA ARG A 447 13.20 -14.55 11.48
C ARG A 447 12.50 -13.57 10.55
N ILE A 448 13.25 -12.89 9.69
CA ILE A 448 12.69 -12.05 8.63
C ILE A 448 11.73 -12.89 7.78
N GLY A 449 12.16 -14.06 7.29
CA GLY A 449 11.30 -14.96 6.50
C GLY A 449 10.00 -15.34 7.21
N GLN A 450 10.06 -15.67 8.50
CA GLN A 450 8.88 -15.97 9.31
C GLN A 450 7.96 -14.75 9.45
N THR A 451 8.50 -13.54 9.62
CA THR A 451 7.71 -12.31 9.63
C THR A 451 6.93 -12.13 8.33
N PHE A 452 7.56 -12.35 7.17
CA PHE A 452 6.88 -12.29 5.87
C PHE A 452 5.80 -13.37 5.71
N LEU A 453 6.03 -14.57 6.25
CA LEU A 453 5.03 -15.64 6.23
C LEU A 453 3.84 -15.32 7.13
N LYS A 454 4.05 -14.71 8.30
CA LYS A 454 2.96 -14.19 9.15
C LYS A 454 2.15 -13.14 8.42
N VAL A 455 2.82 -12.21 7.75
CA VAL A 455 2.18 -11.20 6.89
C VAL A 455 1.35 -11.88 5.79
N ALA A 456 1.93 -12.84 5.06
CA ALA A 456 1.22 -13.59 4.02
C ALA A 456 -0.01 -14.32 4.58
N ALA A 457 0.12 -15.04 5.70
CA ALA A 457 -0.97 -15.78 6.34
C ALA A 457 -2.13 -14.86 6.77
N LEU A 458 -1.83 -13.69 7.33
CA LEU A 458 -2.84 -12.68 7.68
C LEU A 458 -3.64 -12.22 6.43
N THR A 459 -2.98 -12.17 5.27
CA THR A 459 -3.64 -11.75 4.02
C THR A 459 -4.45 -12.83 3.32
N GLU A 460 -4.22 -14.11 3.62
CA GLU A 460 -4.98 -15.23 3.05
C GLU A 460 -6.37 -15.37 3.70
N GLY A 461 -6.60 -14.73 4.84
CA GLY A 461 -7.89 -14.74 5.52
C GLY A 461 -8.16 -15.98 6.37
N THR A 462 -7.10 -16.67 6.78
CA THR A 462 -7.13 -17.65 7.87
C THR A 462 -7.59 -17.02 9.19
N MET A 463 -7.45 -15.69 9.35
CA MET A 463 -8.07 -14.91 10.41
C MET A 463 -9.08 -13.89 9.88
N LYS A 464 -10.21 -13.74 10.59
CA LYS A 464 -11.14 -12.61 10.46
C LYS A 464 -10.50 -11.40 11.14
N LEU A 465 -9.76 -10.62 10.34
CA LEU A 465 -9.10 -9.40 10.80
C LEU A 465 -10.12 -8.27 10.99
N ASN A 466 -10.19 -7.72 12.19
CA ASN A 466 -10.96 -6.54 12.57
C ASN A 466 -10.13 -5.67 13.55
N THR A 467 -10.70 -4.57 14.02
CA THR A 467 -10.07 -3.65 14.98
C THR A 467 -9.69 -4.29 16.31
N ASP A 468 -10.30 -5.43 16.67
CA ASP A 468 -10.05 -6.15 17.92
C ASP A 468 -9.02 -7.28 17.74
N THR A 469 -8.51 -7.49 16.52
CA THR A 469 -7.55 -8.55 16.24
C THR A 469 -6.17 -8.17 16.74
N GLN A 470 -5.66 -8.92 17.72
CA GLN A 470 -4.28 -8.80 18.15
C GLN A 470 -3.36 -9.36 17.05
N LEU A 471 -2.54 -8.48 16.48
CA LEU A 471 -1.58 -8.87 15.46
C LEU A 471 -0.46 -9.73 16.08
N PRO A 472 -0.07 -10.86 15.46
CA PRO A 472 0.91 -11.80 16.01
C PRO A 472 2.36 -11.37 15.75
N PHE A 473 2.66 -10.08 15.93
CA PHE A 473 3.98 -9.50 15.70
C PHE A 473 4.64 -9.11 17.01
N SER A 474 5.92 -9.43 17.15
CA SER A 474 6.76 -8.92 18.24
C SER A 474 7.14 -7.46 18.03
N ALA A 475 7.80 -6.87 19.02
CA ALA A 475 8.37 -5.53 18.95
C ALA A 475 9.31 -5.36 17.75
N GLN A 476 10.28 -6.28 17.57
CA GLN A 476 11.21 -6.22 16.45
C GLN A 476 10.50 -6.38 15.11
N GLU A 477 9.56 -7.33 15.01
CA GLU A 477 8.80 -7.55 13.78
C GLU A 477 7.98 -6.32 13.41
N SER A 478 7.30 -5.70 14.38
CA SER A 478 6.45 -4.55 14.13
C SER A 478 7.26 -3.34 13.67
N LYS A 479 8.36 -3.03 14.39
CA LYS A 479 9.29 -1.95 14.01
C LYS A 479 9.87 -2.19 12.63
N PHE A 480 10.37 -3.42 12.40
CA PHE A 480 10.93 -3.81 11.12
C PHE A 480 9.92 -3.58 10.00
N LEU A 481 8.70 -4.12 10.10
CA LEU A 481 7.65 -3.97 9.08
C LEU A 481 7.27 -2.51 8.78
N ILE A 482 7.24 -1.65 9.81
CA ILE A 482 7.00 -0.21 9.64
C ILE A 482 8.14 0.43 8.86
N GLY A 483 9.38 0.35 9.35
CA GLY A 483 10.53 0.97 8.69
C GLY A 483 10.76 0.43 7.27
N LEU A 484 10.48 -0.85 7.11
CA LEU A 484 10.48 -1.56 5.85
C LEU A 484 9.50 -0.92 4.86
N ALA A 485 8.25 -0.63 5.22
CA ALA A 485 7.26 0.05 4.36
C ALA A 485 7.79 1.40 3.82
N PHE A 486 8.38 2.23 4.70
CA PHE A 486 8.94 3.53 4.33
C PHE A 486 10.18 3.41 3.44
N LYS A 487 11.01 2.38 3.62
CA LYS A 487 12.21 2.11 2.80
C LYS A 487 11.89 2.00 1.30
N LEU A 488 10.64 1.73 0.94
CA LEU A 488 10.21 1.41 -0.43
C LEU A 488 9.62 2.62 -1.09
N HIS A 489 8.96 3.45 -0.30
CA HIS A 489 8.74 4.82 -0.69
C HIS A 489 10.07 5.52 -0.95
N LEU A 490 11.09 5.31 -0.10
CA LEU A 490 12.43 5.82 -0.38
C LEU A 490 13.02 5.24 -1.67
N ARG A 491 12.86 3.94 -1.91
CA ARG A 491 13.29 3.31 -3.17
C ARG A 491 12.69 4.00 -4.38
N ASP A 492 11.37 4.21 -4.35
CA ASP A 492 10.64 4.86 -5.44
C ASP A 492 11.08 6.32 -5.62
N ILE A 493 11.30 7.05 -4.52
CA ILE A 493 11.84 8.42 -4.53
C ILE A 493 13.21 8.46 -5.21
N ILE A 494 14.16 7.62 -4.78
CA ILE A 494 15.52 7.59 -5.33
C ILE A 494 15.48 7.20 -6.81
N TYR A 495 14.73 6.15 -7.18
CA TYR A 495 14.61 5.72 -8.57
C TYR A 495 14.05 6.83 -9.46
N LEU A 496 12.98 7.51 -9.05
CA LEU A 496 12.38 8.61 -9.80
C LEU A 496 13.30 9.81 -9.90
N THR A 497 13.97 10.15 -8.80
CA THR A 497 14.94 11.24 -8.73
C THR A 497 16.06 11.01 -9.73
N GLN A 498 16.70 9.83 -9.68
CA GLN A 498 17.81 9.49 -10.57
C GLN A 498 17.36 9.29 -12.02
N SER A 499 16.10 8.92 -12.26
CA SER A 499 15.50 8.91 -13.60
C SER A 499 15.33 10.31 -14.19
N ARG A 500 15.07 11.33 -13.35
CA ARG A 500 14.89 12.74 -13.78
C ARG A 500 16.21 13.50 -13.87
N THR A 501 17.11 13.24 -12.94
CA THR A 501 18.42 13.88 -12.84
C THR A 501 19.37 12.88 -12.20
N ASN A 502 20.21 12.25 -13.03
CA ASN A 502 21.25 11.36 -12.54
C ASN A 502 22.32 12.20 -11.83
N LEU A 503 22.49 11.99 -10.53
CA LEU A 503 23.46 12.70 -9.71
C LEU A 503 24.84 12.00 -9.66
N GLY A 504 24.98 10.86 -10.33
CA GLY A 504 26.19 10.04 -10.28
C GLY A 504 26.38 9.32 -8.94
N VAL A 505 25.31 9.17 -8.15
CA VAL A 505 25.35 8.57 -6.81
C VAL A 505 25.20 7.05 -6.87
N LEU A 506 24.37 6.55 -7.78
CA LEU A 506 24.15 5.11 -7.98
C LEU A 506 25.21 4.53 -8.92
N LYS A 507 25.68 3.33 -8.60
CA LYS A 507 26.58 2.53 -9.43
C LYS A 507 25.81 1.84 -10.55
N GLU A 508 24.64 1.32 -10.22
CA GLU A 508 23.78 0.61 -11.18
C GLU A 508 22.97 1.61 -12.02
N PRO A 509 22.86 1.39 -13.33
CA PRO A 509 22.14 2.29 -14.21
C PRO A 509 20.63 2.17 -13.98
N VAL A 510 19.96 3.32 -13.89
CA VAL A 510 18.49 3.39 -13.84
C VAL A 510 17.90 3.03 -15.20
N ARG A 511 17.35 1.82 -15.34
CA ARG A 511 16.76 1.31 -16.59
C ARG A 511 15.28 0.99 -16.43
N LYS A 512 14.47 1.32 -17.43
CA LYS A 512 13.01 1.12 -17.39
C LYS A 512 12.61 -0.36 -17.30
N TRP A 513 13.29 -1.23 -18.04
CA TRP A 513 12.92 -2.63 -18.27
C TRP A 513 13.75 -3.65 -17.49
N ARG A 514 14.79 -3.19 -16.78
CA ARG A 514 15.64 -4.00 -15.91
C ARG A 514 15.93 -3.18 -14.66
N ARG A 515 15.32 -3.55 -13.53
CA ARG A 515 15.35 -2.73 -12.29
C ARG A 515 15.85 -3.48 -11.07
N GLU A 516 16.01 -4.79 -11.15
CA GLU A 516 16.41 -5.62 -10.01
C GLU A 516 17.72 -5.14 -9.39
N GLU A 517 18.77 -4.96 -10.21
CA GLU A 517 20.10 -4.60 -9.73
C GLU A 517 20.12 -3.20 -9.09
N VAL A 518 19.48 -2.22 -9.71
CA VAL A 518 19.39 -0.86 -9.15
C VAL A 518 18.48 -0.79 -7.92
N TYR A 519 17.45 -1.63 -7.83
CA TYR A 519 16.61 -1.71 -6.63
C TYR A 519 17.36 -2.34 -5.47
N GLU A 520 18.18 -3.37 -5.71
CA GLU A 520 19.08 -3.95 -4.71
C GLU A 520 20.05 -2.92 -4.15
N GLU A 521 20.66 -2.10 -5.02
CA GLU A 521 21.52 -1.00 -4.59
C GLU A 521 20.76 0.05 -3.78
N ILE A 522 19.63 0.55 -4.29
CA ILE A 522 18.86 1.62 -3.65
C ILE A 522 18.37 1.21 -2.26
N LEU A 523 17.96 -0.05 -2.07
CA LEU A 523 17.49 -0.55 -0.77
C LEU A 523 18.58 -0.55 0.31
N GLN A 524 19.85 -0.36 -0.03
CA GLN A 524 20.93 -0.18 0.94
C GLN A 524 20.93 1.23 1.57
N TYR A 525 20.39 2.24 0.90
CA TYR A 525 20.45 3.63 1.37
C TYR A 525 19.43 3.93 2.46
N SER A 526 19.87 4.44 3.60
CA SER A 526 18.99 4.98 4.64
C SER A 526 18.39 6.34 4.23
N PHE A 527 17.33 6.82 4.91
CA PHE A 527 16.80 8.17 4.68
C PHE A 527 17.82 9.24 5.03
N ALA A 528 18.60 9.05 6.10
CA ALA A 528 19.71 9.94 6.43
C ALA A 528 20.76 9.98 5.31
N GLU A 529 21.10 8.83 4.72
CA GLU A 529 22.00 8.78 3.56
C GLU A 529 21.39 9.39 2.31
N TYR A 530 20.08 9.24 2.11
CA TYR A 530 19.36 9.92 1.03
C TYR A 530 19.51 11.44 1.14
N LEU A 531 19.28 11.99 2.33
CA LEU A 531 19.46 13.41 2.58
C LEU A 531 20.89 13.86 2.27
N GLN A 532 21.90 13.16 2.80
CA GLN A 532 23.30 13.55 2.66
C GLN A 532 23.87 13.35 1.25
N LYS A 533 23.49 12.28 0.57
CA LYS A 533 24.07 11.90 -0.74
C LYS A 533 23.26 12.41 -1.93
N PHE A 534 21.97 12.73 -1.77
CA PHE A 534 21.11 13.17 -2.87
C PHE A 534 20.59 14.59 -2.66
N VAL A 535 19.94 14.87 -1.52
CA VAL A 535 19.27 16.17 -1.27
C VAL A 535 20.29 17.29 -1.10
N VAL A 536 21.24 17.15 -0.17
CA VAL A 536 22.24 18.18 0.13
C VAL A 536 23.05 18.57 -1.12
N PRO A 537 23.62 17.64 -1.92
CA PRO A 537 24.38 18.01 -3.11
C PRO A 537 23.52 18.69 -4.19
N TYR A 538 22.28 18.24 -4.38
CA TYR A 538 21.36 18.80 -5.37
C TYR A 538 21.01 20.26 -5.11
N TYR A 539 20.76 20.61 -3.84
CA TYR A 539 20.44 21.97 -3.44
C TYR A 539 21.68 22.86 -3.32
N ARG A 540 22.84 22.31 -2.94
CA ARG A 540 24.12 23.04 -2.98
C ARG A 540 24.45 23.54 -4.37
N GLN A 541 24.26 22.72 -5.40
CA GLN A 541 24.44 23.12 -6.80
C GLN A 541 23.49 24.24 -7.25
N ARG A 542 22.44 24.51 -6.47
CA ARG A 542 21.42 25.56 -6.70
C ARG A 542 21.56 26.73 -5.74
N GLY A 543 22.69 26.84 -5.03
CA GLY A 543 23.00 27.97 -4.16
C GLY A 543 22.41 27.88 -2.75
N LEU A 544 21.87 26.73 -2.33
CA LEU A 544 21.33 26.51 -0.99
C LEU A 544 22.23 25.53 -0.21
N ASP A 545 22.86 25.99 0.87
CA ASP A 545 23.70 25.12 1.70
C ASP A 545 22.91 24.53 2.87
N LEU A 546 22.34 23.35 2.63
CA LEU A 546 21.55 22.63 3.63
C LEU A 546 22.40 22.01 4.76
N ASN A 547 23.73 22.15 4.73
CA ASN A 547 24.57 21.83 5.88
C ASN A 547 24.58 22.94 6.94
N ALA A 548 24.14 24.16 6.60
CA ALA A 548 23.97 25.23 7.56
C ALA A 548 22.80 24.88 8.51
N PRO A 549 23.05 24.72 9.82
CA PRO A 549 22.04 24.19 10.74
C PRO A 549 20.75 25.01 10.78
N GLU A 550 20.84 26.34 10.70
CA GLU A 550 19.66 27.20 10.84
C GLU A 550 18.69 27.11 9.66
N GLU A 551 19.19 27.03 8.43
CA GLU A 551 18.36 27.07 7.22
C GLU A 551 17.64 25.74 7.01
N PHE A 552 18.36 24.63 7.17
CA PHE A 552 17.77 23.30 7.05
C PHE A 552 16.80 22.99 8.19
N GLN A 553 17.17 23.31 9.44
CA GLN A 553 16.27 23.08 10.59
C GLN A 553 14.98 23.90 10.46
N ARG A 554 15.06 25.16 10.01
CA ARG A 554 13.84 25.95 9.76
C ARG A 554 12.94 25.36 8.67
N ALA A 555 13.52 24.70 7.67
CA ALA A 555 12.78 24.08 6.59
C ALA A 555 12.03 22.81 7.07
N VAL A 556 12.68 21.97 7.87
CA VAL A 556 12.19 20.62 8.19
C VAL A 556 11.56 20.46 9.56
N ASP A 557 11.36 21.57 10.28
CA ASP A 557 10.83 21.59 11.64
C ASP A 557 9.69 22.62 11.77
N ILE A 558 8.49 22.15 12.13
CA ILE A 558 7.32 23.01 12.22
C ILE A 558 7.41 24.02 13.37
N ARG A 559 8.31 23.81 14.34
CA ARG A 559 8.57 24.74 15.45
C ARG A 559 9.08 26.10 14.94
N ALA A 560 9.68 26.14 13.76
CA ALA A 560 10.07 27.39 13.08
C ALA A 560 8.87 28.31 12.78
N HIS A 561 7.66 27.74 12.70
CA HIS A 561 6.42 28.47 12.40
C HIS A 561 5.56 28.73 13.64
N ARG A 562 6.09 28.53 14.86
CA ARG A 562 5.33 28.62 16.12
C ARG A 562 4.52 29.91 16.26
N GLN A 563 5.11 31.07 15.98
CA GLN A 563 4.43 32.36 16.14
C GLN A 563 3.19 32.46 15.25
N VAL A 564 3.30 32.02 13.99
CA VAL A 564 2.21 32.03 13.02
C VAL A 564 1.12 31.03 13.43
N LEU A 565 1.51 29.79 13.74
CA LEU A 565 0.57 28.72 14.09
C LEU A 565 -0.14 28.95 15.43
N ALA A 566 0.51 29.62 16.39
CA ALA A 566 -0.13 30.03 17.63
C ALA A 566 -1.24 31.07 17.39
N GLY A 567 -1.04 31.97 16.42
CA GLY A 567 -2.02 32.98 16.02
C GLY A 567 -3.17 32.44 15.15
N GLN A 568 -2.92 31.39 14.36
CA GLN A 568 -3.90 30.85 13.42
C GLN A 568 -5.02 30.06 14.14
N ARG A 569 -6.24 30.62 14.15
CA ARG A 569 -7.39 30.12 14.92
C ARG A 569 -8.17 28.97 14.26
N ASP A 570 -7.95 28.73 12.98
CA ASP A 570 -8.61 27.71 12.16
C ASP A 570 -7.80 26.42 12.05
N VAL A 571 -6.59 26.37 12.62
CA VAL A 571 -5.80 25.15 12.74
C VAL A 571 -6.33 24.26 13.88
N ARG A 572 -6.46 22.97 13.60
CA ARG A 572 -6.69 21.89 14.57
C ARG A 572 -5.59 20.84 14.41
N VAL A 573 -5.11 20.32 15.53
CA VAL A 573 -4.08 19.29 15.59
C VAL A 573 -4.59 18.13 16.43
N ILE A 574 -4.51 16.93 15.90
CA ILE A 574 -4.92 15.69 16.54
C ILE A 574 -3.71 14.77 16.52
N VAL A 575 -3.22 14.33 17.68
CA VAL A 575 -2.04 13.46 17.77
C VAL A 575 -2.23 12.36 18.81
N ASN A 576 -1.45 11.30 18.69
CA ASN A 576 -1.25 10.30 19.74
C ASN A 576 0.01 10.62 20.56
N ALA A 577 -0.07 10.57 21.88
CA ALA A 577 1.05 10.85 22.78
C ALA A 577 2.19 9.83 22.63
N ASN A 578 1.87 8.61 22.19
CA ASN A 578 2.81 7.53 21.94
C ASN A 578 3.14 7.33 20.45
N ASP A 579 2.92 8.34 19.60
CA ASP A 579 3.33 8.31 18.19
C ASP A 579 4.85 8.20 18.07
N ILE A 580 5.33 7.27 17.23
CA ILE A 580 6.76 7.02 16.98
C ILE A 580 7.49 8.19 16.30
N LEU A 581 6.75 9.14 15.72
CA LEU A 581 7.31 10.33 15.05
C LEU A 581 7.40 11.55 15.96
N LEU A 582 7.01 11.44 17.23
CA LEU A 582 7.04 12.52 18.21
C LEU A 582 7.96 12.18 19.38
N LYS A 583 8.79 13.15 19.77
CA LYS A 583 9.50 13.10 21.06
C LYS A 583 8.63 13.68 22.18
N PRO A 584 8.91 13.38 23.45
CA PRO A 584 8.19 14.01 24.58
C PRO A 584 8.21 15.54 24.52
N GLU A 585 9.32 16.15 24.09
CA GLU A 585 9.42 17.59 23.88
C GLU A 585 8.54 18.13 22.74
N ASP A 586 8.21 17.31 21.74
CA ASP A 586 7.29 17.68 20.67
C ASP A 586 5.86 17.80 21.19
N VAL A 587 5.44 16.85 22.03
CA VAL A 587 4.13 16.88 22.68
C VAL A 587 4.01 18.14 23.55
N GLN A 588 5.03 18.43 24.36
CA GLN A 588 5.06 19.66 25.17
C GLN A 588 5.03 20.93 24.31
N TRP A 589 5.68 20.92 23.15
CA TRP A 589 5.65 22.05 22.23
C TRP A 589 4.26 22.25 21.63
N LEU A 590 3.56 21.18 21.26
CA LEU A 590 2.18 21.22 20.77
C LEU A 590 1.25 21.84 21.82
N GLU A 591 1.32 21.38 23.07
CA GLU A 591 0.50 21.91 24.19
C GLU A 591 0.75 23.41 24.43
N LYS A 592 1.99 23.87 24.25
CA LYS A 592 2.37 25.29 24.40
C LYS A 592 2.02 26.16 23.18
N THR A 593 1.65 25.56 22.05
CA THR A 593 1.41 26.27 20.78
C THR A 593 -0.08 26.31 20.44
N PHE A 594 -0.80 25.24 20.73
CA PHE A 594 -2.21 25.08 20.44
C PHE A 594 -3.02 24.97 21.73
N ASP A 595 -4.04 25.79 21.86
CA ASP A 595 -4.95 25.74 23.01
C ASP A 595 -5.83 24.47 22.97
N ALA A 596 -6.49 24.15 24.09
CA ALA A 596 -7.28 22.93 24.24
C ALA A 596 -8.45 22.78 23.25
N LYS A 597 -8.90 23.86 22.59
CA LYS A 597 -9.92 23.78 21.53
C LYS A 597 -9.31 23.41 20.17
N ARG A 598 -8.00 23.60 20.03
CA ARG A 598 -7.24 23.36 18.80
C ARG A 598 -6.37 22.11 18.85
N LEU A 599 -6.09 21.58 20.03
CA LEU A 599 -5.26 20.39 20.20
C LEU A 599 -6.03 19.27 20.88
N LYS A 600 -6.06 18.09 20.25
CA LYS A 600 -6.44 16.83 20.89
C LYS A 600 -5.25 15.89 20.93
N ILE A 601 -4.87 15.47 22.13
CA ILE A 601 -3.88 14.40 22.34
C ILE A 601 -4.62 13.18 22.86
N PHE A 602 -4.52 12.05 22.17
CA PHE A 602 -4.94 10.74 22.67
C PHE A 602 -3.76 10.07 23.39
N PRO A 603 -4.00 9.35 24.50
CA PRO A 603 -2.92 8.74 25.28
C PRO A 603 -2.25 7.56 24.55
N ALA A 604 -2.98 6.90 23.64
CA ALA A 604 -2.51 5.74 22.89
C ALA A 604 -3.15 5.71 21.49
N GLY A 605 -2.53 4.98 20.56
CA GLY A 605 -2.91 4.90 19.16
C GLY A 605 -1.73 4.69 18.21
N GLY A 606 -0.49 4.82 18.68
CA GLY A 606 0.70 4.75 17.83
C GLY A 606 0.65 5.82 16.72
N HIS A 607 1.24 5.54 15.57
CA HIS A 607 1.08 6.39 14.39
C HIS A 607 -0.14 5.93 13.56
N LEU A 608 -1.23 6.69 13.57
CA LEU A 608 -2.49 6.47 12.83
C LEU A 608 -3.26 5.19 13.21
N GLY A 609 -2.83 4.43 14.22
CA GLY A 609 -3.39 3.13 14.58
C GLY A 609 -4.82 3.17 15.08
N ASN A 610 -5.18 4.25 15.75
CA ASN A 610 -6.52 4.47 16.32
C ASN A 610 -7.50 5.18 15.37
N LEU A 611 -7.14 5.47 14.10
CA LEU A 611 -8.06 6.13 13.16
C LEU A 611 -9.36 5.35 12.91
N GLY A 612 -9.32 4.02 13.09
CA GLY A 612 -10.51 3.17 13.03
C GLY A 612 -11.49 3.37 14.19
N GLN A 613 -11.06 3.98 15.30
CA GLN A 613 -11.86 4.13 16.50
C GLN A 613 -12.91 5.25 16.36
N PRO A 614 -14.18 5.02 16.75
CA PRO A 614 -15.23 6.01 16.65
C PRO A 614 -14.91 7.34 17.34
N GLU A 615 -14.26 7.30 18.50
CA GLU A 615 -13.90 8.48 19.29
C GLU A 615 -12.92 9.41 18.54
N VAL A 616 -11.95 8.83 17.82
CA VAL A 616 -11.00 9.58 16.99
C VAL A 616 -11.71 10.18 15.78
N GLN A 617 -12.57 9.40 15.13
CA GLN A 617 -13.37 9.85 14.00
C GLN A 617 -14.30 11.01 14.38
N GLU A 618 -14.90 10.96 15.56
CA GLU A 618 -15.73 12.03 16.09
C GLU A 618 -14.91 13.32 16.28
N VAL A 619 -13.72 13.25 16.87
CA VAL A 619 -12.85 14.43 17.03
C VAL A 619 -12.47 15.03 15.67
N ILE A 620 -12.17 14.21 14.66
CA ILE A 620 -11.89 14.70 13.30
C ILE A 620 -13.08 15.50 12.75
N LEU A 621 -14.30 14.97 12.90
CA LEU A 621 -15.52 15.62 12.43
C LEU A 621 -15.87 16.89 13.23
N GLN A 622 -15.71 16.86 14.56
CA GLN A 622 -15.84 18.03 15.43
C GLN A 622 -14.83 19.11 15.06
N GLY A 623 -13.62 18.68 14.65
CA GLY A 623 -12.60 19.53 14.08
C GLY A 623 -13.13 20.35 12.91
N LEU A 624 -14.11 19.85 12.13
CA LEU A 624 -14.75 20.54 11.00
C LEU A 624 -16.05 21.27 11.35
N ALA A 625 -16.44 21.35 12.62
CA ALA A 625 -17.69 21.99 13.02
C ALA A 625 -17.73 23.49 12.66
N GLY A 626 -18.87 23.96 12.15
CA GLY A 626 -19.03 25.34 11.68
C GLY A 626 -18.61 25.57 10.22
N LEU A 627 -18.20 24.51 9.52
CA LEU A 627 -18.13 24.48 8.05
C LEU A 627 -19.42 23.92 7.48
#